data_AF-A0A3A6HHJ2-F1
#
_entry.id   AF-A0A3A6HHJ2-F1
#
_cell.length_a   1.000
_cell.length_b   1.000
_cell.length_c   1.000
_cell.angle_alpha   90.00
_cell.angle_beta   90.00
_cell.angle_gamma   90.00
#
_symmetry.space_group_name_H-M   'P 1'
#
loop_
_entity.id
_entity.type
_entity.pdbx_description
1 polymer ?
#
loop_
_entity_poly.entity_id
_entity_poly.type
_entity_poly.pdbx_seq_one_letter_code
_entity_poly.pdbx_strand_id
1 'polypeptide(L)'
;MQYCPGAQMEDARKGVLMAKLKLTILNMKEFLHAVNECRGEIRLLSDEGKSSVPGNEENLVRHYVLQEKLWETYRKNGNSLPLLLDIADGKDYLHIVNYYAGDC
;
A
#
# COMPACT_ATOMS: atom_id res chain seq x y z
N MET A 1 29.41 33.16 8.73
CA MET A 1 28.03 32.85 9.16
C MET A 1 27.46 31.86 8.17
N GLN A 2 27.09 30.69 8.66
CA GLN A 2 26.64 29.53 7.91
C GLN A 2 25.11 29.59 7.81
N TYR A 3 24.55 29.46 6.62
CA TYR A 3 23.10 29.39 6.42
C TYR A 3 22.78 28.04 5.77
N CYS A 4 22.10 27.18 6.53
CA CYS A 4 21.54 25.92 6.06
C CYS A 4 20.08 26.15 5.67
N PRO A 5 19.66 26.01 4.40
CA PRO A 5 18.25 25.87 4.08
C PRO A 5 17.87 24.39 4.15
N GLY A 6 17.50 23.94 5.35
CA GLY A 6 16.59 22.81 5.51
C GLY A 6 15.20 23.25 5.06
N ALA A 7 14.98 23.27 3.74
CA ALA A 7 13.68 23.53 3.17
C ALA A 7 12.89 22.22 3.15
N GLN A 8 12.10 22.07 4.19
CA GLN A 8 10.93 21.20 4.33
C GLN A 8 10.19 21.07 2.99
N MET A 9 10.30 19.91 2.34
CA MET A 9 9.49 19.54 1.17
C MET A 9 8.50 18.48 1.61
N GLU A 10 7.57 18.87 2.47
CA GLU A 10 6.32 18.14 2.70
C GLU A 10 5.19 19.09 2.31
N ASP A 11 4.16 18.54 1.68
CA ASP A 11 2.92 19.22 1.22
C ASP A 11 2.90 19.71 -0.24
N ALA A 12 2.88 18.75 -1.17
CA ALA A 12 2.39 18.96 -2.54
C ALA A 12 1.57 17.76 -3.07
N ARG A 13 0.77 17.10 -2.22
CA ARG A 13 -0.26 16.12 -2.63
C ARG A 13 -1.67 16.51 -2.14
N LYS A 14 -1.93 17.81 -1.92
CA LYS A 14 -3.28 18.34 -1.69
C LYS A 14 -4.09 18.25 -2.98
N GLY A 15 -4.97 17.25 -3.09
CA GLY A 15 -5.99 17.24 -4.14
C GLY A 15 -6.64 15.91 -4.50
N VAL A 16 -6.10 14.76 -4.05
CA VAL A 16 -6.69 13.45 -4.32
C VAL A 16 -6.96 12.76 -2.99
N LEU A 17 -8.17 12.22 -2.82
CA LEU A 17 -8.60 11.54 -1.59
C LEU A 17 -7.75 10.29 -1.37
N MET A 18 -6.65 10.42 -0.62
CA MET A 18 -5.80 9.30 -0.21
C MET A 18 -6.51 8.55 0.92
N ALA A 19 -7.00 7.34 0.64
CA ALA A 19 -7.70 6.52 1.60
C ALA A 19 -6.74 5.48 2.20
N LYS A 20 -6.60 5.49 3.53
CA LYS A 20 -5.82 4.48 4.26
C LYS A 20 -6.72 3.30 4.64
N LEU A 21 -6.27 2.09 4.33
CA LEU A 21 -7.01 0.86 4.61
C LEU A 21 -6.13 -0.13 5.38
N LYS A 22 -6.56 -0.52 6.58
CA LYS A 22 -5.91 -1.57 7.36
C LYS A 22 -6.71 -2.85 7.23
N LEU A 23 -6.05 -3.94 6.87
CA LEU A 23 -6.68 -5.24 6.62
C LEU A 23 -5.71 -6.39 6.93
N THR A 24 -6.22 -7.61 7.07
CA THR A 24 -5.40 -8.81 7.26
C THR A 24 -5.63 -9.76 6.11
N ILE A 25 -4.60 -9.97 5.29
CA ILE A 25 -4.69 -10.85 4.12
C ILE A 25 -4.63 -12.31 4.57
N LEU A 26 -5.65 -13.07 4.20
CA LEU A 26 -5.77 -14.52 4.40
C LEU A 26 -5.68 -15.32 3.09
N ASN A 27 -5.74 -14.63 1.95
CA ASN A 27 -5.61 -15.22 0.62
C ASN A 27 -4.75 -14.32 -0.27
N MET A 28 -3.43 -14.50 -0.19
CA MET A 28 -2.46 -13.67 -0.93
C MET A 28 -2.67 -13.72 -2.46
N LYS A 29 -3.14 -14.84 -3.00
CA LYS A 29 -3.32 -15.00 -4.45
C LYS A 29 -4.44 -14.09 -4.97
N GLU A 30 -5.62 -14.17 -4.37
CA GLU A 30 -6.77 -13.37 -4.81
C GLU A 30 -6.56 -11.88 -4.47
N PHE A 31 -5.89 -11.58 -3.35
CA PHE A 31 -5.48 -10.21 -3.03
C PHE A 31 -4.59 -9.60 -4.13
N LEU A 32 -3.51 -10.28 -4.52
CA LEU A 32 -2.62 -9.79 -5.57
C LEU A 32 -3.32 -9.72 -6.94
N HIS A 33 -4.31 -10.60 -7.18
CA HIS A 33 -5.15 -10.52 -8.37
C HIS A 33 -5.96 -9.21 -8.38
N ALA A 34 -6.70 -8.92 -7.31
CA ALA A 34 -7.48 -7.67 -7.16
C ALA A 34 -6.60 -6.41 -7.25
N VAL A 35 -5.42 -6.43 -6.62
CA VAL A 35 -4.45 -5.33 -6.72
C VAL A 35 -3.98 -5.11 -8.17
N ASN A 36 -3.84 -6.17 -8.96
CA ASN A 36 -3.40 -6.06 -10.36
C ASN A 36 -4.49 -5.54 -11.30
N GLU A 37 -5.77 -5.62 -10.92
CA GLU A 37 -6.89 -5.02 -11.64
C GLU A 37 -7.03 -3.50 -11.40
N CYS A 38 -6.40 -2.98 -10.34
CA CYS A 38 -6.41 -1.56 -10.00
C CYS A 38 -5.60 -0.72 -11.01
N ARG A 39 -5.97 0.56 -11.13
CA ARG A 39 -5.38 1.50 -12.10
C ARG A 39 -4.48 2.54 -11.45
N GLY A 40 -4.93 3.08 -10.32
CA GLY A 40 -4.21 4.00 -9.47
C GLY A 40 -3.15 3.30 -8.62
N GLU A 41 -2.37 4.11 -7.92
CA GLU A 41 -1.31 3.60 -7.06
C GLU A 41 -1.90 3.01 -5.78
N ILE A 42 -1.36 1.86 -5.37
CA ILE A 42 -1.60 1.24 -4.07
C ILE A 42 -0.24 1.11 -3.40
N ARG A 43 -0.01 1.86 -2.34
CA ARG A 43 1.26 1.92 -1.63
C ARG A 43 1.17 1.12 -0.34
N LEU A 44 2.19 0.32 -0.04
CA LEU A 44 2.35 -0.34 1.26
C LEU A 44 2.87 0.68 2.28
N LEU A 45 2.17 0.82 3.39
CA LEU A 45 2.62 1.60 4.55
C LEU A 45 3.19 0.65 5.61
N SER A 46 4.31 1.01 6.23
CA SER A 46 4.80 0.29 7.41
C SER A 46 3.82 0.48 8.58
N ASP A 47 3.86 -0.41 9.58
CA ASP A 47 2.95 -0.43 10.74
C ASP A 47 2.83 0.91 11.51
N GLU A 48 3.79 1.82 11.35
CA GLU A 48 3.79 3.16 11.94
C GLU A 48 3.14 4.24 11.06
N GLY A 49 2.56 3.87 9.92
CA GLY A 49 2.04 4.80 8.91
C GLY A 49 3.13 5.62 8.20
N LYS A 50 4.40 5.28 8.44
CA LYS A 50 5.59 5.84 7.79
C LYS A 50 6.19 4.77 6.91
N SER A 51 6.34 5.02 5.61
CA SER A 51 7.34 4.26 4.85
C SER A 51 8.67 4.38 5.58
N SER A 52 9.44 3.29 5.66
CA SER A 52 10.77 3.27 6.29
C SER A 52 11.74 4.30 5.67
N VAL A 53 11.36 4.89 4.53
CA VAL A 53 11.97 6.09 3.95
C VAL A 53 10.83 6.99 3.40
N PRO A 54 10.68 8.26 3.85
CA PRO A 54 9.74 9.21 3.25
C PRO A 54 9.99 9.34 1.75
N GLY A 55 8.96 9.11 0.92
CA GLY A 55 9.09 9.13 -0.53
C GLY A 55 9.44 7.79 -1.19
N ASN A 56 9.68 6.72 -0.42
CA ASN A 56 9.91 5.36 -0.93
C ASN A 56 8.71 4.44 -0.62
N GLU A 57 7.49 4.95 -0.77
CA GLU A 57 6.29 4.12 -0.71
C GLU A 57 6.23 3.30 -2.01
N GLU A 58 6.49 2.00 -1.93
CA GLU A 58 6.54 1.16 -3.11
C GLU A 58 5.12 0.85 -3.62
N ASN A 59 4.86 1.17 -4.89
CA ASN A 59 3.59 0.86 -5.54
C ASN A 59 3.49 -0.66 -5.73
N LEU A 60 2.41 -1.25 -5.22
CA LEU A 60 2.15 -2.67 -5.28
C LEU A 60 1.54 -3.10 -6.63
N VAL A 61 0.82 -2.20 -7.31
CA VAL A 61 0.10 -2.52 -8.56
C VAL A 61 1.09 -2.96 -9.63
N ARG A 62 1.01 -4.24 -10.02
CA ARG A 62 1.86 -4.90 -11.03
C ARG A 62 3.37 -4.81 -10.77
N HIS A 63 3.80 -4.53 -9.54
CA HIS A 63 5.21 -4.53 -9.16
C HIS A 63 5.63 -5.92 -8.66
N TYR A 64 5.84 -6.85 -9.59
CA TYR A 64 5.96 -8.29 -9.30
C TYR A 64 7.08 -8.65 -8.30
N VAL A 65 8.21 -7.94 -8.33
CA VAL A 65 9.31 -8.17 -7.36
C VAL A 65 8.87 -7.85 -5.93
N LEU A 66 8.03 -6.82 -5.76
CA LEU A 66 7.47 -6.48 -4.44
C LEU A 66 6.39 -7.47 -4.03
N GLN A 67 5.55 -7.87 -4.98
CA GLN A 67 4.52 -8.89 -4.73
C GLN A 67 5.13 -10.23 -4.31
N GLU A 68 6.28 -10.61 -4.88
CA GLU A 68 7.02 -11.82 -4.48
C GLU A 68 7.55 -11.72 -3.04
N LYS A 69 8.18 -10.59 -2.67
CA LYS A 69 8.60 -10.33 -1.28
C LYS A 69 7.42 -10.38 -0.30
N LEU A 70 6.28 -9.84 -0.71
CA LEU A 70 5.04 -9.88 0.08
C LEU A 70 4.55 -11.32 0.27
N TRP A 71 4.61 -12.13 -0.78
CA TRP A 71 4.29 -13.56 -0.75
C TRP A 71 5.19 -14.34 0.21
N GLU A 72 6.50 -14.08 0.19
CA GLU A 72 7.43 -14.69 1.14
C GLU A 72 7.11 -14.33 2.59
N THR A 73 6.80 -13.06 2.84
CA THR A 73 6.45 -12.57 4.18
C THR A 73 5.16 -13.22 4.68
N TYR A 74 4.15 -13.32 3.81
CA TYR A 74 2.89 -14.00 4.10
C TYR A 74 3.08 -15.48 4.45
N ARG A 75 3.93 -16.22 3.72
CA ARG A 75 4.26 -17.62 4.06
C ARG A 75 4.96 -17.75 5.40
N LYS A 76 5.92 -16.86 5.67
CA LYS A 76 6.66 -16.84 6.94
C LYS A 76 5.74 -16.58 8.14
N ASN A 77 4.68 -15.79 7.94
CA ASN A 77 3.69 -15.45 8.97
C ASN A 77 2.51 -16.45 9.05
N GLY A 78 2.67 -17.68 8.55
CA GLY A 78 1.65 -18.71 8.70
C GLY A 78 0.42 -18.50 7.81
N ASN A 79 0.60 -17.92 6.62
CA ASN A 79 -0.47 -17.59 5.68
C ASN A 79 -1.46 -16.54 6.23
N SER A 80 -0.96 -15.58 7.00
CA SER A 80 -1.70 -14.41 7.44
C SER A 80 -0.78 -13.20 7.45
N LEU A 81 -1.22 -12.07 6.87
CA LEU A 81 -0.39 -10.87 6.82
C LEU A 81 -1.22 -9.59 7.06
N PRO A 82 -1.08 -8.92 8.21
CA PRO A 82 -1.66 -7.59 8.40
C PRO A 82 -0.94 -6.59 7.48
N LEU A 83 -1.71 -5.77 6.78
CA LEU A 83 -1.23 -4.72 5.88
C LEU A 83 -1.92 -3.41 6.18
N LEU A 84 -1.18 -2.32 5.97
CA LEU A 84 -1.71 -0.98 5.88
C LEU A 84 -1.46 -0.45 4.46
N LEU A 85 -2.52 -0.10 3.76
CA LEU A 85 -2.48 0.37 2.38
C LEU A 85 -2.79 1.87 2.33
N ASP A 86 -2.14 2.57 1.41
CA ASP A 86 -2.53 3.89 0.95
C ASP A 86 -3.00 3.79 -0.51
N ILE A 87 -4.27 4.10 -0.75
CA ILE A 87 -4.92 3.91 -2.05
C ILE A 87 -5.32 5.29 -2.59
N ALA A 88 -4.76 5.64 -3.75
CA ALA A 88 -4.93 6.96 -4.35
C ALA A 88 -6.29 7.15 -5.05
N ASP A 89 -6.86 6.09 -5.62
CA ASP A 89 -8.09 6.15 -6.42
C ASP A 89 -9.30 5.58 -5.65
N GLY A 90 -10.42 6.31 -5.66
CA GLY A 90 -11.63 5.92 -4.94
C GLY A 90 -12.31 4.67 -5.50
N LYS A 91 -12.21 4.38 -6.80
CA LYS A 91 -12.74 3.14 -7.39
C LYS A 91 -11.88 1.95 -7.02
N ASP A 92 -10.55 2.13 -7.02
CA ASP A 92 -9.63 1.09 -6.58
C ASP A 92 -9.82 0.80 -5.08
N TYR A 93 -10.04 1.84 -4.25
CA TYR A 93 -10.40 1.65 -2.85
C TYR A 93 -11.65 0.77 -2.70
N LEU A 94 -12.74 1.11 -3.39
CA LEU A 94 -13.97 0.32 -3.36
C LEU A 94 -13.78 -1.10 -3.91
N HIS A 95 -12.95 -1.26 -4.94
CA HIS A 95 -12.63 -2.57 -5.49
C HIS A 95 -11.91 -3.45 -4.46
N ILE A 96 -10.88 -2.93 -3.78
CA ILE A 96 -10.16 -3.65 -2.72
C ILE A 96 -11.08 -3.94 -1.52
N VAL A 97 -11.94 -3.00 -1.13
CA VAL A 97 -12.93 -3.23 -0.07
C VAL A 97 -13.94 -4.32 -0.45
N ASN A 98 -14.45 -4.31 -1.68
CA ASN A 98 -15.38 -5.34 -2.16
C ASN A 98 -14.73 -6.72 -2.24
N TYR A 99 -13.47 -6.78 -2.69
CA TYR A 99 -12.66 -7.98 -2.60
C TYR A 99 -12.62 -8.50 -1.16
N TYR A 100 -12.24 -7.63 -0.22
CA TYR A 100 -12.07 -8.02 1.18
C TYR A 100 -13.39 -8.42 1.87
N ALA A 101 -14.50 -7.79 1.51
CA ALA A 101 -15.83 -8.13 2.03
C ALA A 101 -16.41 -9.43 1.46
N GLY A 102 -15.90 -9.92 0.32
CA GLY A 102 -16.33 -11.17 -0.31
C GLY A 102 -15.40 -12.37 -0.09
N ASP A 103 -14.13 -12.13 0.21
CA ASP A 103 -13.07 -13.16 0.38
C ASP A 103 -12.71 -13.43 1.87
N CYS A 104 -13.48 -12.87 2.81
CA CYS A 104 -13.41 -13.14 4.26
C CYS A 104 -14.74 -13.63 4.83
#